data_AF-A0A915HSQ0-F1
#
_entry.id   AF-A0A915HSQ0-F1
#
_cell.length_a   1.000
_cell.length_b   1.000
_cell.length_c   1.000
_cell.angle_alpha   90.00
_cell.angle_beta   90.00
_cell.angle_gamma   90.00
#
_symmetry.space_group_name_H-M   'P 1'
#
loop_
_entity.id
_entity.type
_entity.pdbx_description
1 polymer ?
#
loop_
_entity_poly.entity_id
_entity_poly.type
_entity_poly.pdbx_seq_one_letter_code
_entity_poly.pdbx_strand_id
1 'polypeptide(L)'
;MFEGGKFADFLVSQRLRLRFFASYVQGQSQEKNIREYFYYVDHNGFLFLDDARMKNFTSCYKGTDEFNTYYSSWEVLNAGIVTNFENKGFLTFFFKHLRKNDTLRYSIEFPYISLCGCERNFLRCEDVPVVYTKIVKIDNSDEERLAYCNSHDALSVKFDPSKISVDSKSGRVYYPANENLGGVGLVAWPLAAEFSKFFVVDENKTPIKIKWHEKEYDLSDELIGLLKMKKT
;
A
#
# COMPACT_ATOMS: atom_id res chain seq x y z
N MET A 1 -30.75 -42.34 15.42
CA MET A 1 -30.42 -42.40 13.99
C MET A 1 -30.28 -40.98 13.49
N PHE A 2 -29.04 -40.48 13.39
CA PHE A 2 -28.76 -39.18 12.77
C PHE A 2 -28.52 -39.41 11.28
N GLU A 3 -29.22 -38.65 10.44
CA GLU A 3 -29.24 -38.76 8.98
C GLU A 3 -27.83 -38.54 8.39
N GLY A 4 -27.22 -39.61 7.86
CA GLY A 4 -25.89 -39.58 7.24
C GLY A 4 -25.75 -38.65 6.04
N GLY A 5 -26.87 -38.17 5.46
CA GLY A 5 -26.86 -37.21 4.34
C GLY A 5 -26.38 -35.81 4.74
N LYS A 6 -26.81 -35.29 5.90
CA LYS A 6 -26.45 -33.93 6.35
C LYS A 6 -24.98 -33.78 6.71
N PHE A 7 -24.34 -34.86 7.18
CA PHE A 7 -22.92 -34.86 7.50
C PHE A 7 -22.05 -34.93 6.23
N ALA A 8 -22.47 -35.70 5.23
CA ALA A 8 -21.81 -35.75 3.93
C ALA A 8 -21.91 -34.41 3.20
N ASP A 9 -23.08 -33.77 3.20
CA ASP A 9 -23.28 -32.44 2.61
C ASP A 9 -22.44 -31.35 3.31
N PHE A 10 -22.30 -31.44 4.64
CA PHE A 10 -21.41 -30.57 5.40
C PHE A 10 -19.93 -30.76 5.03
N LEU A 11 -19.46 -32.01 4.90
CA LEU A 11 -18.09 -32.31 4.49
C LEU A 11 -17.81 -31.95 3.02
N VAL A 12 -18.80 -32.09 2.13
CA VAL A 12 -18.73 -31.63 0.74
C VAL A 12 -18.71 -30.10 0.69
N SER A 13 -19.51 -29.40 1.50
CA SER A 13 -19.48 -27.94 1.66
C SER A 13 -18.13 -27.45 2.18
N GLN A 14 -17.54 -28.12 3.19
CA GLN A 14 -16.20 -27.82 3.70
C GLN A 14 -15.11 -28.10 2.64
N ARG A 15 -15.20 -29.21 1.89
CA ARG A 15 -14.28 -29.51 0.76
C ARG A 15 -14.44 -28.54 -0.41
N LEU A 16 -15.65 -28.09 -0.71
CA LEU A 16 -15.91 -27.06 -1.72
C LEU A 16 -15.33 -25.72 -1.24
N ARG A 17 -15.54 -25.33 0.02
CA ARG A 17 -14.90 -24.15 0.63
C ARG A 17 -13.38 -24.22 0.55
N LEU A 18 -12.77 -25.37 0.84
CA LEU A 18 -11.32 -25.58 0.71
C LEU A 18 -10.83 -25.50 -0.75
N ARG A 19 -11.68 -25.77 -1.75
CA ARG A 19 -11.37 -25.54 -3.17
C ARG A 19 -11.56 -24.09 -3.62
N PHE A 20 -12.32 -23.28 -2.88
CA PHE A 20 -12.53 -21.85 -3.19
C PHE A 20 -11.42 -20.94 -2.68
N PHE A 21 -10.62 -21.39 -1.71
CA PHE A 21 -9.38 -20.71 -1.33
C PHE A 21 -8.29 -21.09 -2.32
N ALA A 22 -8.19 -20.33 -3.42
CA ALA A 22 -7.03 -20.42 -4.29
C ALA A 22 -5.82 -19.87 -3.53
N SER A 23 -4.87 -20.74 -3.17
CA SER A 23 -3.59 -20.35 -2.59
C SER A 23 -2.68 -19.81 -3.68
N TYR A 24 -2.01 -18.69 -3.43
CA TYR A 24 -1.05 -18.14 -4.38
C TYR A 24 0.17 -19.05 -4.57
N VAL A 25 0.53 -19.33 -5.83
CA VAL A 25 1.82 -19.92 -6.20
C VAL A 25 2.50 -18.99 -7.19
N GLN A 26 3.68 -18.48 -6.81
CA GLN A 26 4.47 -17.58 -7.66
C GLN A 26 4.74 -18.21 -9.04
N GLY A 27 4.46 -17.45 -10.11
CA GLY A 27 4.67 -17.88 -11.49
C GLY A 27 3.62 -18.84 -12.06
N GLN A 28 2.48 -19.03 -11.40
CA GLN A 28 1.37 -19.87 -11.87
C GLN A 28 0.79 -19.43 -13.24
N SER A 29 0.19 -20.37 -13.98
CA SER A 29 -0.41 -20.11 -15.29
C SER A 29 -1.86 -19.65 -15.19
N GLN A 30 -2.22 -18.64 -15.99
CA GLN A 30 -3.53 -17.97 -15.97
C GLN A 30 -4.65 -18.85 -16.57
N GLU A 31 -5.88 -18.69 -16.05
CA GLU A 31 -7.09 -19.25 -16.66
C GLU A 31 -7.39 -18.62 -18.03
N LYS A 32 -8.15 -19.32 -18.89
CA LYS A 32 -8.50 -18.83 -20.23
C LYS A 32 -9.33 -17.54 -20.13
N ASN A 33 -8.90 -16.46 -20.79
CA ASN A 33 -9.54 -15.13 -20.86
C ASN A 33 -9.45 -14.22 -19.61
N ILE A 34 -8.73 -14.62 -18.56
CA ILE A 34 -8.48 -13.76 -17.39
C ILE A 34 -6.98 -13.58 -17.23
N ARG A 35 -6.52 -12.32 -17.09
CA ARG A 35 -5.11 -12.02 -16.81
C ARG A 35 -4.97 -11.64 -15.35
N GLU A 36 -4.23 -12.45 -14.60
CA GLU A 36 -3.95 -12.20 -13.18
C GLU A 36 -2.52 -11.67 -13.05
N TYR A 37 -2.38 -10.56 -12.32
CA TYR A 37 -1.11 -9.92 -11.99
C TYR A 37 -1.03 -9.73 -10.48
N PHE A 38 0.16 -9.93 -9.92
CA PHE A 38 0.41 -9.88 -8.50
C PHE A 38 1.40 -8.76 -8.20
N TYR A 39 1.01 -7.84 -7.33
CA TYR A 39 1.76 -6.65 -7.00
C TYR A 39 2.09 -6.57 -5.52
N TYR A 40 3.18 -5.85 -5.23
CA TYR A 40 3.62 -5.51 -3.90
C TYR A 40 3.82 -4.00 -3.80
N VAL A 41 3.34 -3.37 -2.71
CA VAL A 41 3.67 -1.98 -2.37
C VAL A 41 4.55 -1.96 -1.12
N ASP A 42 5.66 -1.22 -1.20
CA ASP A 42 6.61 -1.05 -0.10
C ASP A 42 6.24 0.12 0.84
N HIS A 43 7.05 0.32 1.87
CA HIS A 43 6.90 1.44 2.82
C HIS A 43 7.16 2.83 2.22
N ASN A 44 7.72 2.95 1.01
CA ASN A 44 7.92 4.21 0.29
C ASN A 44 6.82 4.50 -0.74
N GLY A 45 5.86 3.58 -0.91
CA GLY A 45 4.76 3.71 -1.85
C GLY A 45 5.12 3.36 -3.29
N PHE A 46 6.24 2.66 -3.51
CA PHE A 46 6.60 2.09 -4.81
C PHE A 46 5.83 0.80 -5.06
N LEU A 47 5.38 0.64 -6.29
CA LEU A 47 4.58 -0.50 -6.72
C LEU A 47 5.43 -1.42 -7.60
N PHE A 48 5.56 -2.68 -7.19
CA PHE A 48 6.37 -3.69 -7.86
C PHE A 48 5.50 -4.83 -8.37
N LEU A 49 5.88 -5.44 -9.49
CA LEU A 49 5.30 -6.71 -9.93
C LEU A 49 5.95 -7.85 -9.13
N ASP A 50 5.19 -8.46 -8.23
CA ASP A 50 5.65 -9.53 -7.34
C ASP A 50 6.04 -10.81 -8.11
N ASP A 51 5.37 -11.01 -9.24
CA ASP A 51 5.49 -12.19 -10.09
C ASP A 51 6.50 -12.01 -11.25
N ALA A 52 7.40 -11.03 -11.14
CA ALA A 52 8.42 -10.76 -12.15
C ALA A 52 9.37 -11.97 -12.33
N ARG A 53 8.97 -12.90 -13.22
CA ARG A 53 9.87 -13.93 -13.75
C ARG A 53 10.97 -13.21 -14.53
N MET A 54 12.23 -13.29 -14.09
CA MET A 54 13.37 -12.87 -14.91
C MET A 54 13.30 -13.59 -16.25
N LYS A 55 12.85 -12.88 -17.29
CA LYS A 55 12.86 -13.34 -18.67
C LYS A 55 13.91 -12.51 -19.42
N ASN A 56 15.16 -12.85 -19.15
CA ASN A 56 16.38 -12.35 -19.81
C ASN A 56 16.82 -10.93 -19.41
N PHE A 57 18.10 -10.80 -19.02
CA PHE A 57 18.79 -9.59 -18.56
C PHE A 57 18.71 -8.38 -19.51
N THR A 58 18.26 -8.54 -20.75
CA THR A 58 18.27 -7.52 -21.81
C THR A 58 17.02 -6.63 -21.89
N SER A 59 15.98 -6.82 -21.07
CA SER A 59 14.75 -6.02 -21.14
C SER A 59 14.71 -4.76 -20.26
N CYS A 60 15.79 -4.43 -19.55
CA CYS A 60 15.80 -3.35 -18.54
C CYS A 60 16.62 -2.15 -18.97
N TYR A 61 16.14 -1.40 -19.95
CA TYR A 61 16.58 -0.02 -20.18
C TYR A 61 15.47 0.75 -20.89
N LYS A 62 14.69 1.53 -20.16
CA LYS A 62 13.94 2.68 -20.67
C LYS A 62 13.75 3.72 -19.57
N GLY A 63 14.29 4.91 -19.77
CA GLY A 63 14.03 6.10 -18.95
C GLY A 63 15.30 6.83 -18.55
N THR A 64 15.83 7.66 -19.46
CA THR A 64 16.74 8.76 -19.13
C THR A 64 15.96 9.81 -18.34
N ASP A 65 16.48 10.24 -17.19
CA ASP A 65 16.55 11.64 -16.73
C ASP A 65 17.24 11.69 -15.36
N GLU A 66 17.91 12.81 -15.08
CA GLU A 66 19.08 13.03 -14.21
C GLU A 66 18.87 12.87 -12.68
N PHE A 67 17.88 12.09 -12.21
CA PHE A 67 17.61 11.86 -10.79
C PHE A 67 18.36 10.65 -10.18
N ASN A 68 19.09 9.89 -11.02
CA ASN A 68 19.64 8.58 -10.65
C ASN A 68 21.03 8.61 -9.99
N THR A 69 21.58 9.79 -9.68
CA THR A 69 22.97 9.91 -9.17
C THR A 69 23.08 9.70 -7.65
N TYR A 70 21.96 9.73 -6.90
CA TYR A 70 22.01 9.53 -5.44
C TYR A 70 21.66 8.10 -4.98
N TYR A 71 20.96 7.31 -5.81
CA TYR A 71 20.50 5.95 -5.47
C TYR A 71 21.32 4.82 -6.12
N SER A 72 22.27 5.16 -6.99
CA SER A 72 22.99 4.20 -7.83
C SER A 72 24.04 3.34 -7.11
N SER A 73 24.27 3.53 -5.81
CA SER A 73 25.38 2.85 -5.11
C SER A 73 24.99 1.81 -4.05
N TRP A 74 23.71 1.65 -3.67
CA TRP A 74 23.36 0.76 -2.55
C TRP A 74 22.30 -0.33 -2.83
N GLU A 75 21.61 -0.34 -3.96
CA GLU A 75 20.60 -1.38 -4.29
C GLU A 75 20.90 -2.23 -5.54
N VAL A 76 22.04 -2.02 -6.20
CA VAL A 76 22.33 -2.67 -7.50
C VAL A 76 22.98 -4.06 -7.37
N LEU A 77 23.03 -4.65 -6.17
CA LEU A 77 23.67 -5.97 -5.97
C LEU A 77 22.78 -7.08 -5.42
N ASN A 78 21.50 -6.85 -5.07
CA ASN A 78 20.70 -7.90 -4.41
C ASN A 78 19.25 -8.15 -4.88
N ALA A 79 18.80 -7.64 -6.02
CA ALA A 79 17.54 -8.13 -6.60
C ALA A 79 17.47 -7.92 -8.12
N GLY A 80 17.38 -9.01 -8.87
CA GLY A 80 17.20 -8.97 -10.31
C GLY A 80 15.89 -8.26 -10.69
N ILE A 81 16.03 -7.15 -11.41
CA ILE A 81 14.97 -6.41 -12.13
C ILE A 81 13.87 -5.86 -11.21
N VAL A 82 14.18 -4.72 -10.58
CA VAL A 82 13.19 -3.84 -9.95
C VAL A 82 12.26 -3.27 -11.04
N THR A 83 11.08 -3.87 -11.26
CA THR A 83 10.05 -3.24 -12.11
C THR A 83 9.20 -2.29 -11.27
N ASN A 84 9.78 -1.18 -10.82
CA ASN A 84 9.02 -0.09 -10.24
C ASN A 84 8.10 0.51 -11.33
N PHE A 85 6.80 0.58 -11.07
CA PHE A 85 5.88 1.27 -11.97
C PHE A 85 5.85 2.76 -11.64
N GLU A 86 6.32 3.60 -12.57
CA GLU A 86 6.30 5.07 -12.42
C GLU A 86 5.28 5.74 -13.36
N ASN A 87 4.57 4.96 -14.17
CA ASN A 87 3.58 5.51 -15.09
C ASN A 87 2.41 6.12 -14.30
N LYS A 88 2.35 7.46 -14.29
CA LYS A 88 1.33 8.25 -13.59
C LYS A 88 -0.09 7.79 -13.89
N GLY A 89 -0.41 7.52 -15.17
CA GLY A 89 -1.75 7.08 -15.58
C GLY A 89 -2.11 5.71 -15.01
N PHE A 90 -1.18 4.76 -15.08
CA PHE A 90 -1.35 3.43 -14.50
C PHE A 90 -1.51 3.49 -12.98
N LEU A 91 -0.60 4.17 -12.26
CA LEU A 91 -0.67 4.29 -10.80
C LEU A 91 -1.97 4.96 -10.35
N THR A 92 -2.35 6.05 -11.01
CA THR A 92 -3.62 6.75 -10.73
C THR A 92 -4.79 5.79 -10.92
N PHE A 93 -4.87 5.06 -12.03
CA PHE A 93 -5.92 4.10 -12.28
C PHE A 93 -5.91 2.97 -11.23
N PHE A 94 -4.75 2.38 -10.99
CA PHE A 94 -4.55 1.24 -10.11
C PHE A 94 -5.06 1.53 -8.70
N PHE A 95 -4.55 2.60 -8.07
CA PHE A 95 -4.90 2.96 -6.70
C PHE A 95 -6.30 3.58 -6.58
N LYS A 96 -6.82 4.20 -7.64
CA LYS A 96 -8.22 4.69 -7.66
C LYS A 96 -9.24 3.55 -7.66
N HIS A 97 -8.93 2.43 -8.32
CA HIS A 97 -9.82 1.26 -8.39
C HIS A 97 -9.47 0.15 -7.39
N LEU A 98 -8.46 0.38 -6.55
CA LEU A 98 -8.06 -0.56 -5.52
C LEU A 98 -9.18 -0.70 -4.48
N ARG A 99 -9.46 -1.94 -4.09
CA ARG A 99 -10.42 -2.29 -3.03
C ARG A 99 -9.99 -3.57 -2.32
N LYS A 100 -10.65 -3.91 -1.22
CA LYS A 100 -10.47 -5.21 -0.56
C LYS A 100 -10.76 -6.36 -1.54
N ASN A 101 -9.94 -7.40 -1.45
CA ASN A 101 -10.13 -8.62 -2.20
C ASN A 101 -11.17 -9.51 -1.52
N ASP A 102 -12.40 -9.42 -1.99
CA ASP A 102 -13.55 -10.24 -1.57
C ASP A 102 -13.80 -11.44 -2.51
N THR A 103 -12.88 -11.70 -3.46
CA THR A 103 -13.07 -12.69 -4.53
C THR A 103 -12.79 -14.13 -4.10
N LEU A 104 -12.46 -14.37 -2.81
CA LEU A 104 -11.98 -15.62 -2.22
C LEU A 104 -10.68 -16.19 -2.82
N ARG A 105 -10.23 -15.68 -3.99
CA ARG A 105 -8.96 -16.02 -4.63
C ARG A 105 -7.85 -15.19 -4.04
N TYR A 106 -6.81 -15.85 -3.52
CA TYR A 106 -5.60 -15.22 -2.98
C TYR A 106 -5.84 -14.18 -1.90
N SER A 107 -7.04 -14.08 -1.31
CA SER A 107 -7.41 -12.98 -0.42
C SER A 107 -6.64 -12.97 0.90
N ILE A 108 -6.01 -14.10 1.24
CA ILE A 108 -5.12 -14.21 2.40
C ILE A 108 -3.77 -13.56 2.10
N GLU A 109 -3.13 -13.92 0.97
CA GLU A 109 -1.82 -13.37 0.59
C GLU A 109 -1.91 -11.98 -0.04
N PHE A 110 -2.97 -11.71 -0.80
CA PHE A 110 -3.26 -10.47 -1.53
C PHE A 110 -4.62 -9.92 -1.09
N PRO A 111 -4.65 -9.18 0.03
CA PRO A 111 -5.89 -8.67 0.63
C PRO A 111 -6.57 -7.56 -0.18
N TYR A 112 -5.95 -7.08 -1.25
CA TYR A 112 -6.49 -6.03 -2.12
C TYR A 112 -6.47 -6.44 -3.59
N ILE A 113 -7.36 -5.83 -4.37
CA ILE A 113 -7.48 -6.04 -5.82
C ILE A 113 -7.86 -4.74 -6.53
N SER A 114 -7.26 -4.51 -7.69
CA SER A 114 -7.64 -3.46 -8.65
C SER A 114 -8.05 -4.09 -9.97
N LEU A 115 -9.26 -3.79 -10.45
CA LEU A 115 -9.83 -4.38 -11.67
C LEU A 115 -9.60 -3.48 -12.88
N CYS A 116 -9.16 -4.07 -14.00
CA CYS A 116 -9.02 -3.36 -15.29
C CYS A 116 -9.48 -4.26 -16.45
N GLY A 117 -10.75 -4.18 -16.84
CA GLY A 117 -11.29 -5.04 -17.90
C GLY A 117 -11.12 -6.54 -17.61
N CYS A 118 -10.34 -7.25 -18.44
CA CYS A 118 -9.98 -8.66 -18.25
C CYS A 118 -8.83 -8.89 -17.26
N GLU A 119 -8.20 -7.83 -16.76
CA GLU A 119 -7.08 -7.89 -15.82
C GLU A 119 -7.59 -7.87 -14.37
N ARG A 120 -6.95 -8.69 -13.55
CA ARG A 120 -7.13 -8.81 -12.10
C ARG A 120 -5.78 -8.51 -11.46
N ASN A 121 -5.65 -7.33 -10.87
CA ASN A 121 -4.40 -6.89 -10.28
C ASN A 121 -4.49 -7.05 -8.76
N PHE A 122 -3.95 -8.14 -8.25
CA PHE A 122 -3.92 -8.45 -6.83
C PHE A 122 -2.78 -7.68 -6.16
N LEU A 123 -3.01 -7.16 -4.95
CA LEU A 123 -2.02 -6.37 -4.21
C LEU A 123 -1.86 -6.91 -2.78
N ARG A 124 -0.60 -7.10 -2.40
CA ARG A 124 -0.15 -7.21 -1.01
C ARG A 124 0.73 -6.03 -0.65
N CYS A 125 0.88 -5.75 0.63
CA CYS A 125 1.54 -4.54 1.12
C CYS A 125 2.53 -4.91 2.22
N GLU A 126 3.61 -4.13 2.35
CA GLU A 126 4.52 -4.24 3.49
C GLU A 126 3.85 -3.87 4.82
N ASP A 127 3.00 -2.84 4.79
CA ASP A 127 2.25 -2.39 5.97
C ASP A 127 0.78 -2.10 5.64
N VAL A 128 0.52 -1.07 4.83
CA VAL A 128 -0.83 -0.66 4.40
C VAL A 128 -0.82 -0.24 2.92
N PRO A 129 -1.96 -0.33 2.19
CA PRO A 129 -2.00 -0.11 0.73
C PRO A 129 -1.87 1.36 0.31
N VAL A 130 -2.09 2.30 1.23
CA VAL A 130 -2.00 3.74 0.97
C VAL A 130 -0.74 4.26 1.65
N VAL A 131 0.17 4.83 0.86
CA VAL A 131 1.41 5.41 1.36
C VAL A 131 1.53 6.86 0.89
N TYR A 132 1.47 7.82 1.80
CA TYR A 132 1.64 9.24 1.53
C TYR A 132 3.11 9.57 1.32
N THR A 133 3.45 10.19 0.19
CA THR A 133 4.85 10.35 -0.23
C THR A 133 5.34 11.79 -0.23
N LYS A 134 4.44 12.77 -0.38
CA LYS A 134 4.81 14.20 -0.36
C LYS A 134 3.61 15.10 -0.07
N ILE A 135 3.90 16.31 0.42
CA ILE A 135 2.95 17.42 0.41
C ILE A 135 3.00 18.11 -0.96
N VAL A 136 1.84 18.38 -1.54
CA VAL A 136 1.66 19.14 -2.78
C VAL A 136 0.71 20.31 -2.54
N LYS A 137 0.85 21.37 -3.33
CA LYS A 137 -0.09 22.50 -3.36
C LYS A 137 -0.87 22.45 -4.66
N ILE A 138 -2.14 22.83 -4.64
CA ILE A 138 -2.92 23.07 -5.86
C ILE A 138 -2.63 24.50 -6.32
N ASP A 139 -2.44 24.69 -7.63
CA ASP A 139 -2.11 25.99 -8.23
C ASP A 139 -2.98 27.13 -7.67
N ASN A 140 -2.32 28.21 -7.24
CA ASN A 140 -2.91 29.42 -6.66
C ASN A 140 -3.70 29.23 -5.35
N SER A 141 -3.51 28.11 -4.64
CA SER A 141 -4.07 27.88 -3.30
C SER A 141 -2.98 27.66 -2.27
N ASP A 142 -3.19 28.20 -1.07
CA ASP A 142 -2.41 27.83 0.13
C ASP A 142 -2.85 26.46 0.69
N GLU A 143 -3.80 25.76 0.06
CA GLU A 143 -4.21 24.42 0.48
C GLU A 143 -3.11 23.38 0.20
N GLU A 144 -2.54 22.87 1.29
CA GLU A 144 -1.62 21.74 1.29
C GLU A 144 -2.39 20.41 1.23
N ARG A 145 -1.86 19.47 0.46
CA ARG A 145 -2.44 18.15 0.26
C ARG A 145 -1.39 17.07 0.35
N LEU A 146 -1.74 15.91 0.91
CA LEU A 146 -0.88 14.74 0.91
C LEU A 146 -1.13 13.91 -0.34
N ALA A 147 -0.14 13.87 -1.23
CA ALA A 147 -0.10 12.95 -2.36
C ALA A 147 0.30 11.54 -1.91
N TYR A 148 -0.22 10.51 -2.58
CA TYR A 148 0.04 9.12 -2.20
C TYR A 148 0.33 8.18 -3.37
N CYS A 149 1.01 7.08 -3.02
CA CYS A 149 1.41 5.95 -3.87
C CYS A 149 2.10 6.37 -5.17
N ASN A 150 2.93 7.41 -5.10
CA ASN A 150 3.69 7.97 -6.22
C ASN A 150 2.87 8.30 -7.49
N SER A 151 1.55 8.50 -7.32
CA SER A 151 0.61 8.90 -8.37
C SER A 151 0.70 10.39 -8.73
N HIS A 152 1.82 11.04 -8.36
CA HIS A 152 2.05 12.47 -8.49
C HIS A 152 0.98 13.28 -7.73
N ASP A 153 0.40 14.30 -8.35
CA ASP A 153 -0.66 15.17 -7.83
C ASP A 153 -2.08 14.61 -8.05
N ALA A 154 -2.23 13.56 -8.86
CA ALA A 154 -3.52 13.04 -9.30
C ALA A 154 -4.31 12.37 -8.17
N LEU A 155 -3.63 11.73 -7.22
CA LEU A 155 -4.25 11.22 -6.00
C LEU A 155 -3.67 11.95 -4.79
N SER A 156 -4.48 12.81 -4.19
CA SER A 156 -4.12 13.56 -3.00
C SER A 156 -5.33 13.82 -2.11
N VAL A 157 -5.09 13.96 -0.81
CA VAL A 157 -6.10 14.33 0.19
C VAL A 157 -5.70 15.64 0.86
N LYS A 158 -6.68 16.42 1.32
CA LYS A 158 -6.40 17.64 2.06
C LYS A 158 -5.58 17.33 3.31
N PHE A 159 -4.50 18.07 3.52
CA PHE A 159 -3.66 17.91 4.70
C PHE A 159 -4.26 18.65 5.89
N ASP A 160 -4.29 17.96 7.02
CA ASP A 160 -4.70 18.46 8.32
C ASP A 160 -3.73 17.87 9.37
N PRO A 161 -2.84 18.68 9.96
CA PRO A 161 -1.80 18.20 10.87
C PRO A 161 -2.35 17.53 12.13
N SER A 162 -3.58 17.88 12.57
CA SER A 162 -4.22 17.26 13.75
C SER A 162 -4.56 15.79 13.57
N LYS A 163 -4.53 15.29 12.34
CA LYS A 163 -4.86 13.90 12.00
C LYS A 163 -3.65 12.98 11.94
N ILE A 164 -2.45 13.50 12.17
CA ILE A 164 -1.24 12.68 12.20
C ILE A 164 -1.26 11.77 13.43
N SER A 165 -1.01 10.49 13.23
CA SER A 165 -0.78 9.51 14.29
C SER A 165 0.65 9.00 14.23
N VAL A 166 1.28 8.78 15.38
CA VAL A 166 2.63 8.21 15.45
C VAL A 166 2.59 6.95 16.29
N ASP A 167 3.10 5.84 15.75
CA ASP A 167 3.31 4.63 16.54
C ASP A 167 4.60 4.78 17.36
N SER A 168 4.46 5.04 18.66
CA SER A 168 5.61 5.23 19.56
C SER A 168 6.57 4.04 19.61
N LYS A 169 6.15 2.84 19.20
CA LYS A 169 7.01 1.65 19.18
C LYS A 169 7.92 1.58 17.96
N SER A 170 7.38 1.84 16.78
CA SER A 170 8.12 1.73 15.51
C SER A 170 8.64 3.08 14.98
N GLY A 171 8.13 4.19 15.49
CA GLY A 171 8.37 5.53 14.96
C GLY A 171 7.65 5.79 13.63
N ARG A 172 6.80 4.86 13.16
CA ARG A 172 6.03 5.04 11.93
C ARG A 172 4.96 6.12 12.12
N VAL A 173 4.82 6.94 11.10
CA VAL A 173 3.82 8.00 11.05
C VAL A 173 2.68 7.55 10.14
N TYR A 174 1.45 7.75 10.57
CA TYR A 174 0.24 7.36 9.86
C TYR A 174 -0.70 8.54 9.69
N TYR A 175 -1.57 8.44 8.70
CA TYR A 175 -2.57 9.44 8.37
C TYR A 175 -3.88 8.78 7.93
N PRO A 176 -5.07 9.39 8.12
CA PRO A 176 -6.32 8.78 7.74
C PRO A 176 -6.40 8.58 6.23
N ALA A 177 -6.77 7.36 5.82
CA ALA A 177 -6.97 6.98 4.43
C ALA A 177 -8.39 6.48 4.19
N ASN A 178 -8.69 6.06 2.95
CA ASN A 178 -10.01 5.53 2.60
C ASN A 178 -10.37 4.29 3.46
N GLU A 179 -11.54 4.31 4.09
CA GLU A 179 -12.04 3.20 4.94
C GLU A 179 -12.12 1.86 4.19
N ASN A 180 -12.44 1.90 2.90
CA ASN A 180 -12.48 0.71 2.04
C ASN A 180 -11.11 0.06 1.88
N LEU A 181 -10.02 0.84 2.01
CA LEU A 181 -8.64 0.37 1.97
C LEU A 181 -8.07 0.12 3.37
N GLY A 182 -8.86 0.36 4.40
CA GLY A 182 -8.50 0.11 5.78
C GLY A 182 -8.40 1.35 6.65
N GLY A 183 -8.73 2.54 6.15
CA GLY A 183 -8.85 3.75 6.96
C GLY A 183 -7.52 4.36 7.42
N VAL A 184 -6.40 3.68 7.18
CA VAL A 184 -5.07 4.09 7.63
C VAL A 184 -4.12 4.06 6.45
N GLY A 185 -3.37 5.14 6.26
CA GLY A 185 -2.25 5.24 5.32
C GLY A 185 -0.95 5.46 6.07
N LEU A 186 0.13 4.89 5.55
CA LEU A 186 1.48 5.08 6.04
C LEU A 186 2.03 6.39 5.45
N VAL A 187 2.81 7.14 6.23
CA VAL A 187 3.62 8.24 5.70
C VAL A 187 5.00 7.69 5.38
N ALA A 188 5.42 7.81 4.12
CA ALA A 188 6.71 7.33 3.65
C ALA A 188 7.86 7.98 4.42
N TRP A 189 8.99 7.27 4.53
CA TRP A 189 10.14 7.71 5.33
C TRP A 189 10.61 9.14 5.04
N PRO A 190 10.79 9.58 3.77
CA PRO A 190 11.23 10.96 3.49
C PRO A 190 10.28 12.01 4.05
N LEU A 191 8.97 11.82 3.89
CA LEU A 191 7.95 12.73 4.39
C LEU A 191 7.84 12.66 5.92
N ALA A 192 7.95 11.48 6.52
CA ALA A 192 7.98 11.32 7.97
C ALA A 192 9.20 12.04 8.60
N ALA A 193 10.35 12.02 7.93
CA ALA A 193 11.55 12.75 8.33
C ALA A 193 11.41 14.27 8.17
N GLU A 194 10.55 14.75 7.27
CA GLU A 194 10.16 16.16 7.23
C GLU A 194 9.27 16.53 8.41
N PHE A 195 8.25 15.72 8.72
CA PHE A 195 7.38 15.93 9.87
C PHE A 195 8.11 15.89 11.20
N SER A 196 9.12 15.02 11.35
CA SER A 196 9.86 14.88 12.60
C SER A 196 10.56 16.17 13.05
N LYS A 197 10.91 17.06 12.11
CA LYS A 197 11.49 18.39 12.40
C LYS A 197 10.52 19.31 13.14
N PHE A 198 9.22 19.01 13.05
CA PHE A 198 8.13 19.81 13.60
C PHE A 198 7.46 19.15 14.81
N PHE A 199 7.87 17.94 15.19
CA PHE A 199 7.30 17.28 16.35
C PHE A 199 7.82 17.91 17.65
N VAL A 200 6.88 18.16 18.56
CA VAL A 200 7.18 18.46 19.96
C VAL A 200 7.16 17.14 20.70
N VAL A 201 8.26 16.83 21.37
CA VAL A 201 8.45 15.58 22.10
C VAL A 201 8.34 15.81 23.60
N ASP A 202 7.88 14.78 24.32
CA ASP A 202 7.88 14.75 25.78
C ASP A 202 9.26 14.38 26.37
N GLU A 203 9.32 14.22 27.69
CA GLU A 203 10.52 13.80 28.42
C GLU A 203 11.06 12.43 27.96
N ASN A 204 10.19 11.56 27.45
CA ASN A 204 10.52 10.23 26.95
C ASN A 204 10.90 10.22 25.46
N LYS A 205 11.07 11.40 24.84
CA LYS A 205 11.32 11.57 23.40
C LYS A 205 10.17 11.04 22.52
N THR A 206 8.96 10.97 23.06
CA THR A 206 7.76 10.56 22.32
C THR A 206 7.11 11.80 21.71
N PRO A 207 6.84 11.80 20.39
CA PRO A 207 6.06 12.87 19.78
C PRO A 207 4.67 12.96 20.41
N ILE A 208 4.29 14.16 20.86
CA ILE A 208 2.97 14.43 21.45
C ILE A 208 2.18 15.47 20.65
N LYS A 209 2.88 16.37 19.95
CA LYS A 209 2.29 17.41 19.11
C LYS A 209 3.09 17.62 17.84
N ILE A 210 2.48 18.25 16.84
CA ILE A 210 3.15 18.80 15.67
C ILE A 210 2.96 20.32 15.60
N LYS A 211 4.05 21.06 15.37
CA LYS A 211 4.02 22.50 15.11
C LYS A 211 3.99 22.77 13.62
N TRP A 212 2.84 23.19 13.09
CA TRP A 212 2.65 23.44 11.66
C TRP A 212 2.10 24.85 11.43
N HIS A 213 2.74 25.65 10.56
CA HIS A 213 2.41 27.07 10.31
C HIS A 213 2.21 27.88 11.60
N GLU A 214 3.19 27.79 12.51
CA GLU A 214 3.21 28.47 13.82
C GLU A 214 2.12 28.06 14.84
N LYS A 215 1.25 27.10 14.48
CA LYS A 215 0.24 26.53 15.38
C LYS A 215 0.66 25.14 15.85
N GLU A 216 0.28 24.78 17.06
CA GLU A 216 0.45 23.44 17.60
C GLU A 216 -0.83 22.63 17.47
N TYR A 217 -0.68 21.35 17.13
CA TYR A 217 -1.77 20.38 17.04
C TYR A 217 -1.38 19.13 17.82
N ASP A 218 -2.30 18.61 18.63
CA ASP A 218 -2.11 17.31 19.28
C ASP A 218 -2.11 16.20 18.22
N LEU A 219 -1.30 15.17 18.46
CA LEU A 219 -1.28 13.98 17.59
C LEU A 219 -2.50 13.09 17.90
N SER A 220 -3.04 12.44 16.88
CA SER A 220 -4.17 11.53 17.01
C SER A 220 -3.71 10.13 17.39
N ASP A 221 -4.42 9.47 18.32
CA ASP A 221 -4.22 8.07 18.67
C ASP A 221 -5.15 7.10 17.92
N GLU A 222 -6.11 7.61 17.15
CA GLU A 222 -7.21 6.83 16.57
C GLU A 222 -6.73 5.72 15.61
N LEU A 223 -5.73 6.03 14.78
CA LEU A 223 -5.27 5.12 13.73
C LEU A 223 -4.47 3.93 14.30
N ILE A 224 -3.77 4.14 15.41
CA ILE A 224 -2.97 3.08 16.04
C ILE A 224 -3.88 1.98 16.59
N GLY A 225 -5.05 2.35 17.13
CA GLY A 225 -6.08 1.40 17.53
C GLY A 225 -6.60 0.57 16.36
N LEU A 226 -6.90 1.21 15.23
CA LEU A 226 -7.37 0.54 14.01
C LEU A 226 -6.36 -0.46 13.44
N LEU A 227 -5.06 -0.13 13.48
CA LEU A 227 -4.00 -1.03 13.01
C LEU A 227 -3.88 -2.29 13.89
N LYS A 228 -3.97 -2.14 15.21
CA LYS A 228 -3.88 -3.27 16.15
C LYS A 228 -5.04 -4.27 16.00
N MET A 229 -6.25 -3.77 15.77
CA MET A 229 -7.43 -4.62 15.57
C MET A 229 -7.36 -5.46 14.28
N LYS A 230 -6.57 -5.05 13.29
CA LYS A 230 -6.48 -5.74 11.99
C LYS A 230 -5.35 -6.76 11.88
N LYS A 231 -4.32 -6.63 12.73
CA LYS A 231 -3.20 -7.58 12.82
C LYS A 231 -3.49 -8.74 13.79
N THR A 232 -4.69 -8.78 14.38
CA THR A 232 -5.20 -9.83 15.29
C THR A 232 -6.20 -10.70 14.54
#